data_AF-A0A914YFY6-F1
#
_entry.id   AF-A0A914YFY6-F1
#
_cell.length_a   1.000
_cell.length_b   1.000
_cell.length_c   1.000
_cell.angle_alpha   90.00
_cell.angle_beta   90.00
_cell.angle_gamma   90.00
#
_symmetry.space_group_name_H-M   'P 1'
#
loop_
_entity.id
_entity.type
_entity.pdbx_description
1 polymer ?
#
loop_
_entity_poly.entity_id
_entity_poly.type
_entity_poly.pdbx_seq_one_letter_code
_entity_poly.pdbx_strand_id
1 'polypeptide(L)'
;MPSIGMMNSSLPNGLTMSKEINRIGSHYSVTLDLWNAAWQERRQKILSLGYSNRFIRKWEFYFVLCSALFEYGNINVAQISFVKEF
;
A
#
# COMPACT_ATOMS: atom_id res chain seq x y z
N MET A 1 7.90 -5.02 -4.99
CA MET A 1 6.54 -4.88 -5.56
C MET A 1 6.63 -5.16 -7.05
N PRO A 2 5.64 -5.81 -7.68
CA PRO A 2 5.70 -6.11 -9.11
C PRO A 2 5.64 -4.82 -9.94
N SER A 3 6.34 -4.80 -11.07
CA SER A 3 6.21 -3.72 -12.05
C SER A 3 5.03 -4.00 -13.00
N ILE A 4 4.46 -2.95 -13.60
CA ILE A 4 3.41 -3.10 -14.63
C ILE A 4 3.89 -4.01 -15.76
N GLY A 5 5.14 -3.83 -16.22
CA GLY A 5 5.72 -4.64 -17.29
C GLY A 5 5.77 -6.12 -16.93
N MET A 6 6.20 -6.46 -15.71
CA MET A 6 6.25 -7.84 -15.23
C MET A 6 4.86 -8.46 -15.08
N MET A 7 3.87 -7.67 -14.63
CA MET A 7 2.48 -8.15 -14.58
C MET A 7 1.95 -8.46 -15.97
N ASN A 8 2.19 -7.57 -16.94
CA ASN A 8 1.73 -7.76 -18.32
C ASN A 8 2.40 -8.97 -19.00
N SER A 9 3.70 -9.17 -18.79
CA SER A 9 4.42 -10.32 -19.37
C SER A 9 4.03 -11.66 -18.75
N SER A 10 3.41 -11.65 -17.58
CA SER A 10 2.98 -12.86 -16.87
C SER A 10 1.54 -13.26 -17.17
N LEU A 11 0.83 -12.52 -18.04
CA LEU A 11 -0.55 -12.83 -18.39
C LEU A 11 -0.64 -14.10 -19.25
N PRO A 12 -1.65 -14.96 -19.02
CA PRO A 12 -1.90 -16.11 -19.88
C PRO A 12 -2.40 -15.67 -21.26
N ASN A 13 -2.24 -16.55 -22.25
CA ASN A 13 -2.77 -16.32 -23.60
C ASN A 13 -4.28 -16.03 -23.58
N GLY A 14 -4.71 -15.04 -24.37
CA GLY A 14 -6.10 -14.62 -24.46
C GLY A 14 -6.58 -13.68 -23.36
N LEU A 15 -5.70 -13.26 -22.44
CA LEU A 15 -5.99 -12.22 -21.45
C LEU A 15 -5.09 -11.00 -21.67
N THR A 16 -5.71 -9.83 -21.81
CA THR A 16 -5.00 -8.56 -22.02
C THR A 16 -5.32 -7.57 -20.92
N MET A 17 -4.32 -6.75 -20.57
CA MET A 17 -4.48 -5.66 -19.61
C MET A 17 -5.09 -4.43 -20.28
N SER A 18 -5.97 -3.71 -19.59
CA SER A 18 -6.50 -2.43 -20.07
C SER A 18 -5.38 -1.40 -20.28
N LYS A 19 -5.53 -0.56 -21.31
CA LYS A 19 -4.57 0.53 -21.60
C LYS A 19 -4.52 1.55 -20.46
N GLU A 20 -5.67 1.83 -19.86
CA GLU A 20 -5.75 2.72 -18.69
C GLU A 20 -5.45 1.94 -17.42
N ILE A 21 -4.46 2.41 -16.68
CA ILE A 21 -4.10 1.92 -15.35
C ILE A 21 -4.41 3.03 -14.36
N ASN A 22 -5.39 2.79 -13.50
CA ASN A 22 -5.76 3.75 -12.47
C ASN A 22 -4.77 3.65 -11.29
N ARG A 23 -3.88 4.64 -11.17
CA ARG A 23 -2.89 4.72 -10.09
C ARG A 23 -3.45 5.53 -8.94
N ILE A 24 -3.62 4.89 -7.79
CA ILE A 24 -4.24 5.44 -6.59
C ILE A 24 -3.27 5.54 -5.40
N GLY A 25 -1.96 5.55 -5.67
CA GLY A 25 -0.92 5.58 -4.63
C GLY A 25 -1.04 6.76 -3.65
N SER A 26 -1.39 7.95 -4.12
CA SER A 26 -1.60 9.13 -3.25
C SER A 26 -2.71 8.92 -2.23
N HIS A 27 -3.78 8.18 -2.58
CA HIS A 27 -4.82 7.82 -1.62
C HIS A 27 -4.30 6.85 -0.54
N TYR A 28 -3.28 6.07 -0.85
CA TYR A 28 -2.68 5.14 0.09
C TYR A 28 -1.76 5.83 1.11
N SER A 29 -1.10 6.93 0.72
CA SER A 29 -0.41 7.86 1.63
C SER A 29 -1.37 8.34 2.74
N VAL A 30 -2.51 8.93 2.35
CA VAL A 30 -3.56 9.38 3.28
C VAL A 30 -4.08 8.23 4.17
N THR A 31 -4.23 7.03 3.61
CA THR A 31 -4.68 5.86 4.37
C THR A 31 -3.69 5.51 5.49
N LEU A 32 -2.40 5.52 5.21
CA LEU A 32 -1.34 5.22 6.18
C LEU A 32 -1.23 6.31 7.27
N ASP A 33 -1.45 7.57 6.91
CA ASP A 33 -1.49 8.68 7.88
C ASP A 33 -2.66 8.53 8.86
N LEU A 34 -3.85 8.17 8.35
CA LEU A 34 -5.03 7.89 9.18
C LEU A 34 -4.80 6.68 10.10
N TRP A 35 -4.15 5.63 9.59
CA TRP A 35 -3.78 4.48 10.42
C TRP A 35 -2.76 4.82 11.50
N ASN A 36 -1.76 5.66 11.19
CA ASN A 36 -0.82 6.15 12.20
C ASN A 36 -1.54 6.98 13.26
N ALA A 37 -2.44 7.89 12.87
CA ALA A 37 -3.23 8.68 13.81
C ALA A 37 -4.03 7.76 14.77
N ALA A 38 -4.74 6.77 14.22
CA ALA A 38 -5.50 5.79 14.98
C ALA A 38 -4.60 4.91 15.89
N TRP A 39 -3.39 4.59 15.44
CA TRP A 39 -2.37 3.86 16.20
C TRP A 39 -1.88 4.66 17.41
N GLN A 40 -1.57 5.94 17.21
CA GLN A 40 -1.11 6.83 18.29
C GLN A 40 -2.22 7.06 19.32
N GLU A 41 -3.46 7.25 18.88
CA GLU A 41 -4.63 7.37 19.77
C GLU A 41 -4.79 6.13 20.66
N ARG A 42 -4.54 4.94 20.12
CA ARG A 42 -4.69 3.65 20.83
C ARG A 42 -3.40 3.16 21.47
N ARG A 43 -2.33 3.96 21.49
CA ARG A 43 -0.99 3.57 21.97
C ARG A 43 -1.01 2.94 23.36
N GLN A 44 -1.76 3.53 24.31
CA GLN A 44 -1.87 2.99 25.67
C GLN A 44 -2.58 1.65 25.73
N LYS A 45 -3.64 1.48 24.92
CA LYS A 45 -4.33 0.18 24.79
C LYS A 45 -3.41 -0.89 24.19
N ILE A 46 -2.55 -0.53 23.24
CA ILE A 46 -1.57 -1.46 22.67
C ILE A 46 -0.54 -1.87 23.73
N LEU A 47 -0.05 -0.94 24.55
CA LEU A 47 0.83 -1.26 25.68
C LEU A 47 0.15 -2.19 26.69
N SER A 48 -1.13 -1.96 27.02
CA SER A 48 -1.85 -2.79 27.98
C SER A 48 -2.11 -4.22 27.49
N LEU A 49 -2.03 -4.46 26.17
CA LEU A 49 -2.07 -5.81 25.57
C LEU A 49 -0.73 -6.57 25.72
N GLY A 50 0.28 -5.98 26.34
CA GLY A 50 1.59 -6.60 26.57
C GLY A 50 2.63 -6.33 25.48
N TYR A 51 2.34 -5.47 24.50
CA TYR A 51 3.31 -5.09 23.48
C TYR A 51 4.34 -4.09 24.02
N SER A 52 5.59 -4.23 23.58
CA SER A 52 6.68 -3.35 24.01
C SER A 52 6.66 -1.98 23.32
N ASN A 53 7.28 -0.97 23.95
CA ASN A 53 7.55 0.31 23.30
C ASN A 53 8.35 0.16 22.00
N ARG A 54 9.25 -0.84 21.91
CA ARG A 54 10.00 -1.16 20.68
C ARG A 54 9.06 -1.58 19.55
N PHE A 55 8.04 -2.36 19.85
CA PHE A 55 7.02 -2.76 18.87
C PHE A 55 6.23 -1.55 18.37
N ILE A 56 5.83 -0.67 19.28
CA ILE A 56 5.08 0.55 18.94
C ILE A 56 5.87 1.46 17.99
N ARG A 57 7.14 1.74 18.33
CA ARG A 57 8.01 2.58 17.48
C ARG A 57 8.25 1.96 16.11
N LYS A 58 8.30 0.63 16.02
CA LYS A 58 8.46 -0.07 14.73
C LYS A 58 7.26 0.17 13.82
N TRP A 59 6.04 0.08 14.36
CA TRP A 59 4.81 0.29 13.59
C TRP A 59 4.60 1.75 13.21
N GLU A 60 4.91 2.67 14.11
CA GLU A 60 4.93 4.10 13.79
C GLU A 60 5.90 4.41 12.65
N PHE A 61 7.13 3.89 12.73
CA PHE A 61 8.11 4.03 11.66
C PHE A 61 7.60 3.44 10.33
N TYR A 62 6.98 2.25 10.37
CA TYR A 62 6.39 1.63 9.20
C TYR A 62 5.33 2.51 8.54
N PHE A 63 4.36 3.04 9.30
CA PHE A 63 3.30 3.86 8.73
C PHE A 63 3.86 5.14 8.09
N VAL A 64 4.71 5.87 8.81
CA VAL A 64 5.27 7.14 8.33
C VAL A 64 6.18 6.93 7.11
N LEU A 65 7.06 5.92 7.16
CA LEU A 65 7.94 5.63 6.02
C LEU A 65 7.14 5.23 4.79
N CYS A 66 6.19 4.30 4.94
CA CYS A 66 5.39 3.85 3.81
C CYS A 66 4.52 4.98 3.25
N SER A 67 3.95 5.84 4.11
CA SER A 67 3.19 7.02 3.69
C SER A 67 4.05 7.91 2.78
N ALA A 68 5.25 8.26 3.23
CA ALA A 68 6.20 9.04 2.42
C ALA A 68 6.59 8.34 1.10
N LEU A 69 6.78 7.01 1.10
CA LEU A 69 7.11 6.28 -0.11
C LEU A 69 5.97 6.33 -1.15
N PHE A 70 4.71 6.31 -0.71
CA PHE A 70 3.55 6.50 -1.59
C PHE A 70 3.40 7.96 -2.04
N GLU A 71 3.55 8.92 -1.13
CA GLU A 71 3.41 10.36 -1.40
C GLU A 71 4.41 10.82 -2.46
N TYR A 72 5.68 10.43 -2.33
CA TYR A 72 6.74 10.80 -3.26
C TYR A 72 6.85 9.84 -4.46
N GLY A 73 5.88 8.93 -4.65
CA GLY A 73 5.80 8.09 -5.85
C GLY A 73 6.87 7.00 -5.98
N ASN A 74 7.58 6.67 -4.89
CA ASN A 74 8.56 5.57 -4.88
C ASN A 74 7.89 4.20 -5.04
N ILE A 75 6.66 4.09 -4.55
CA ILE A 75 5.78 2.92 -4.70
C ILE A 75 4.35 3.40 -5.03
N ASN A 76 3.51 2.50 -5.54
CA ASN A 76 2.16 2.86 -5.98
C ASN A 76 1.18 1.71 -5.76
N VAL A 77 -0.11 2.05 -5.75
CA VAL A 77 -1.23 1.12 -5.80
C VAL A 77 -1.92 1.31 -7.14
N ALA A 78 -2.10 0.23 -7.90
CA ALA A 78 -2.74 0.28 -9.20
C ALA A 78 -4.01 -0.58 -9.20
N GLN A 79 -5.09 -0.01 -9.70
CA GLN A 79 -6.28 -0.76 -10.12
C GLN A 79 -6.16 -1.03 -11.61
N ILE A 80 -6.27 -2.30 -11.97
CA ILE A 80 -6.02 -2.79 -13.32
C ILE A 80 -7.21 -3.66 -13.72
N SER A 81 -7.78 -3.37 -14.88
CA SER A 81 -8.82 -4.20 -15.49
C SER A 81 -8.17 -5.13 -16.52
N PHE A 82 -8.68 -6.35 -16.61
CA PHE A 82 -8.25 -7.33 -17.60
C PHE A 82 -9.43 -7.71 -18.48
N VAL A 83 -9.17 -7.90 -19.77
CA VAL A 83 -10.16 -8.29 -20.77
C VAL A 83 -9.72 -9.60 -21.38
N LYS A 84 -10.67 -10.53 -21.53
CA LYS A 84 -10.44 -11.77 -22.25
C LYS A 84 -10.82 -11.57 -23.72
N GLU A 85 -9.90 -11.84 -24.62
CA GLU A 85 -10.16 -11.88 -26.05
C GLU A 85 -10.74 -13.26 -26.40
N PHE A 86 -11.88 -13.27 -27.11
CA PHE A 86 -12.56 -14.47 -27.61
C PHE A 86 -12.23 -14.67 -29.08
#